data_AF-X1A5H4-F1
#
_entry.id   AF-X1A5H4-F1
#
_cell.length_a   1.000
_cell.length_b   1.000
_cell.length_c   1.000
_cell.angle_alpha   90.00
_cell.angle_beta   90.00
_cell.angle_gamma   90.00
#
_symmetry.space_group_name_H-M   'P 1'
#
loop_
_entity.id
_entity.type
_entity.pdbx_description
1 polymer ?
#
loop_
_entity_poly.entity_id
_entity_poly.type
_entity_poly.pdbx_seq_one_letter_code
_entity_poly.pdbx_strand_id
1 'polypeptide(L)'
;MNYIRNEEKEPKIDKSVVSISLGSSKRDHKAYAELLGKKFKIERVGTDGDIKKAIELLKQMDGKVNAFGLGGIDLYLWAGEKKYVIRDALKLKNAVSNTPVVDGSGIKNTFSYPPIISLFK
;
A
#
# COMPACT_ATOMS: atom_id res chain seq x y z
N MET A 1 44.70 0.35 -20.59
CA MET A 1 43.40 1.00 -20.84
C MET A 1 42.40 0.40 -19.86
N ASN A 2 42.27 0.99 -18.67
CA ASN A 2 41.51 0.37 -17.57
C ASN A 2 40.04 0.75 -17.68
N TYR A 3 39.19 -0.24 -17.98
CA TYR A 3 37.75 -0.15 -17.81
C TYR A 3 37.45 -0.20 -16.31
N ILE A 4 37.28 0.98 -15.70
CA ILE A 4 36.72 1.09 -14.36
C ILE A 4 35.24 0.74 -14.49
N ARG A 5 34.83 -0.41 -13.94
CA ARG A 5 33.44 -0.72 -13.65
C ARG A 5 32.88 0.43 -12.80
N ASN A 6 32.01 1.24 -13.38
CA ASN A 6 31.14 2.10 -12.60
C ASN A 6 30.26 1.15 -11.77
N GLU A 7 30.54 1.04 -10.49
CA GLU A 7 29.59 0.53 -9.51
C GLU A 7 28.37 1.45 -9.60
N GLU A 8 27.30 0.97 -10.25
CA GLU A 8 26.01 1.65 -10.27
C GLU A 8 25.51 1.73 -8.82
N LYS A 9 25.83 2.83 -8.14
CA LYS A 9 25.19 3.19 -6.87
C LYS A 9 23.69 3.16 -7.11
N GLU A 10 22.97 2.41 -6.26
CA GLU A 10 21.51 2.38 -6.31
C GLU A 10 20.97 3.80 -6.48
N PRO A 11 20.05 4.02 -7.43
CA PRO A 11 19.56 5.36 -7.71
C PRO A 11 19.03 5.98 -6.43
N LYS A 12 19.49 7.20 -6.11
CA LYS A 12 19.06 7.92 -4.91
C LYS A 12 17.53 7.97 -4.89
N ILE A 13 16.93 7.30 -3.91
CA ILE A 13 15.48 7.24 -3.72
C ILE A 13 15.06 8.41 -2.83
N ASP A 14 14.09 9.21 -3.28
CA ASP A 14 13.55 10.33 -2.52
C ASP A 14 12.38 9.91 -1.64
N LYS A 15 11.61 8.92 -2.10
CA LYS A 15 10.40 8.44 -1.45
C LYS A 15 10.30 6.92 -1.46
N SER A 16 9.90 6.34 -0.34
CA SER A 16 9.64 4.90 -0.18
C SER A 16 8.20 4.68 0.24
N VAL A 17 7.47 3.82 -0.48
CA VAL A 17 6.08 3.48 -0.21
C VAL A 17 5.92 1.96 -0.24
N VAL A 18 5.19 1.42 0.74
CA VAL A 18 5.05 -0.03 0.89
C VAL A 18 3.58 -0.42 1.00
N SER A 19 3.13 -1.31 0.12
CA SER A 19 1.83 -1.95 0.21
C SER A 19 1.93 -3.25 1.01
N ILE A 20 1.33 -3.29 2.20
CA ILE A 20 1.16 -4.50 2.99
C ILE A 20 -0.19 -5.13 2.62
N SER A 21 -0.14 -6.32 2.03
CA SER A 21 -1.30 -6.98 1.44
C SER A 21 -1.61 -8.30 2.15
N LEU A 22 -2.87 -8.52 2.53
CA LEU A 22 -3.34 -9.84 3.00
C LEU A 22 -3.34 -10.91 1.90
N GLY A 23 -3.27 -10.52 0.63
CA GLY A 23 -3.11 -11.45 -0.48
C GLY A 23 -1.73 -12.12 -0.54
N SER A 24 -1.57 -13.06 -1.48
CA SER A 24 -0.37 -13.90 -1.53
C SER A 24 0.95 -13.15 -1.71
N SER A 25 2.01 -13.64 -1.04
CA SER A 25 3.41 -13.22 -1.19
C SER A 25 4.01 -13.55 -2.57
N LYS A 26 3.41 -14.48 -3.32
CA LYS A 26 3.86 -14.82 -4.69
C LYS A 26 3.79 -13.65 -5.69
N ARG A 27 3.05 -12.58 -5.35
CA ARG A 27 2.93 -11.35 -6.16
C ARG A 27 3.80 -10.22 -5.62
N ASP A 28 4.71 -10.52 -4.70
CA ASP A 28 5.58 -9.53 -4.11
C ASP A 28 6.54 -9.04 -5.18
N HIS A 29 6.61 -7.73 -5.27
CA HIS A 29 7.40 -7.07 -6.30
C HIS A 29 7.85 -5.71 -5.79
N LYS A 30 8.86 -5.20 -6.48
CA LYS A 30 9.42 -3.88 -6.27
C LYS A 30 9.42 -3.17 -7.60
N ALA A 31 8.97 -1.93 -7.59
CA ALA A 31 9.00 -1.05 -8.73
C ALA A 31 9.69 0.26 -8.35
N TYR A 32 10.30 0.89 -9.35
CA TYR A 32 10.84 2.23 -9.24
C TYR A 32 10.11 3.12 -10.24
N ALA A 33 9.72 4.30 -9.80
CA ALA A 33 9.00 5.25 -10.63
C ALA A 33 9.49 6.66 -10.33
N GLU A 34 9.52 7.52 -11.35
CA GLU A 34 9.68 8.94 -11.14
C GLU A 34 8.32 9.61 -11.24
N LEU A 35 7.88 10.25 -10.15
CA LEU A 35 6.60 10.93 -10.07
C LEU A 35 6.82 12.34 -9.54
N LEU A 36 6.34 13.35 -10.27
CA LEU A 36 6.47 14.76 -9.89
C LEU A 36 7.94 15.16 -9.62
N GLY A 37 8.88 14.64 -10.42
CA GLY A 37 10.32 14.91 -10.28
C GLY A 37 10.98 14.27 -9.05
N LYS A 38 10.33 13.31 -8.39
CA LYS A 38 10.89 12.55 -7.25
C LYS A 38 10.97 11.08 -7.61
N LYS A 39 12.05 10.41 -7.18
CA LYS A 39 12.25 8.97 -7.36
C LYS A 39 11.58 8.21 -6.23
N PHE A 40 10.63 7.35 -6.58
CA PHE A 40 9.89 6.49 -5.69
C PHE A 40 10.41 5.06 -5.77
N LYS A 41 10.61 4.45 -4.61
CA LYS A 41 10.67 3.00 -4.43
C LYS A 41 9.29 2.55 -3.94
N ILE A 42 8.68 1.64 -4.69
CA ILE A 42 7.34 1.12 -4.41
C ILE A 42 7.47 -0.39 -4.21
N GLU A 43 7.07 -0.88 -3.04
CA GLU A 43 7.15 -2.30 -2.71
C GLU A 43 5.76 -2.83 -2.38
N ARG A 44 5.49 -4.07 -2.77
CA ARG A 44 4.33 -4.83 -2.29
C ARG A 44 4.81 -6.06 -1.55
N VAL A 45 4.31 -6.25 -0.33
CA VAL A 45 4.60 -7.40 0.53
C VAL A 45 3.31 -8.10 0.91
N GLY A 46 3.21 -9.38 0.57
CA GLY A 46 2.07 -10.24 0.85
C GLY A 46 2.23 -10.98 2.18
N THR A 47 1.14 -11.15 2.90
CA THR A 47 1.13 -11.87 4.18
C THR A 47 0.38 -13.19 4.14
N ASP A 48 -0.08 -13.62 2.96
CA ASP A 48 -0.75 -14.92 2.74
C ASP A 48 -1.94 -15.14 3.71
N GLY A 49 -2.68 -14.07 4.02
CA GLY A 49 -3.82 -14.05 4.92
C GLY A 49 -3.47 -13.81 6.40
N ASP A 50 -2.18 -13.78 6.76
CA ASP A 50 -1.76 -13.58 8.15
C ASP A 50 -1.83 -12.10 8.55
N ILE A 51 -2.81 -11.77 9.38
CA ILE A 51 -3.02 -10.44 9.94
C ILE A 51 -1.94 -10.09 10.98
N LYS A 52 -1.47 -11.07 11.77
CA LYS A 52 -0.43 -10.81 12.79
C LYS A 52 0.89 -10.44 12.10
N LYS A 53 1.26 -11.17 11.05
CA LYS A 53 2.41 -10.84 10.20
C LYS A 53 2.27 -9.46 9.58
N ALA A 54 1.08 -9.09 9.10
CA ALA A 54 0.84 -7.75 8.56
C ALA A 54 1.05 -6.64 9.62
N ILE A 55 0.54 -6.84 10.85
CA ILE A 55 0.76 -5.92 11.97
C ILE A 55 2.24 -5.79 12.32
N GLU A 56 2.97 -6.90 12.34
CA GLU A 56 4.39 -6.91 12.65
C GLU A 56 5.20 -6.11 11.61
N LEU A 57 4.96 -6.35 10.33
CA LEU A 57 5.61 -5.62 9.25
C LEU A 57 5.30 -4.11 9.32
N LEU A 58 4.04 -3.75 9.55
CA LEU A 58 3.62 -2.36 9.72
C LEU A 58 4.38 -1.67 10.86
N LYS A 59 4.49 -2.32 12.03
CA LYS A 59 5.25 -1.79 13.17
C LYS A 59 6.74 -1.67 12.89
N GLN A 60 7.33 -2.68 12.26
CA GLN A 60 8.76 -2.69 11.94
C GLN A 60 9.17 -1.56 10.99
N MET A 61 8.25 -1.14 10.13
CA MET A 61 8.48 -0.14 9.08
C MET A 61 7.89 1.24 9.40
N ASP A 62 7.12 1.37 10.49
CA ASP A 62 6.56 2.65 10.94
C ASP A 62 7.68 3.67 11.18
N GLY A 63 7.51 4.87 10.64
CA GLY A 63 8.52 5.94 10.65
C GLY A 63 9.68 5.76 9.65
N LYS A 64 9.81 4.61 8.98
CA LYS A 64 10.90 4.32 8.02
C LYS A 64 10.49 4.49 6.56
N VAL A 65 9.19 4.51 6.28
CA VAL A 65 8.64 4.71 4.93
C VAL A 65 7.70 5.90 4.92
N ASN A 66 7.50 6.48 3.73
CA ASN A 66 6.69 7.69 3.58
C ASN A 66 5.19 7.42 3.62
N ALA A 67 4.75 6.24 3.21
CA ALA A 67 3.35 5.83 3.30
C ALA A 67 3.19 4.31 3.23
N PHE A 68 2.12 3.82 3.84
CA PHE A 68 1.64 2.46 3.67
C PHE A 68 0.37 2.41 2.82
N GLY A 69 0.29 1.39 1.97
CA GLY A 69 -0.97 0.94 1.37
C GLY A 69 -1.44 -0.36 2.03
N LEU A 70 -2.72 -0.48 2.37
CA LEU A 70 -3.34 -1.74 2.75
C LEU A 70 -3.92 -2.43 1.51
N GLY A 71 -3.53 -3.68 1.29
CA GLY A 71 -3.98 -4.49 0.16
C GLY A 71 -4.84 -5.68 0.59
N GLY A 72 -5.90 -5.98 -0.16
CA GLY A 72 -6.81 -7.09 0.15
C GLY A 72 -7.74 -6.81 1.33
N ILE A 73 -7.79 -5.57 1.82
CA ILE A 73 -8.72 -5.12 2.86
C ILE A 73 -8.98 -3.61 2.69
N ASP A 74 -10.25 -3.20 2.87
CA ASP A 74 -10.66 -1.80 2.88
C ASP A 74 -11.03 -1.38 4.31
N LEU A 75 -10.73 -0.14 4.71
CA LEU A 75 -11.16 0.40 6.01
C LEU A 75 -12.68 0.49 6.09
N TYR A 76 -13.31 0.82 4.97
CA TYR A 76 -14.73 1.04 4.86
C TYR A 76 -15.32 0.30 3.67
N LEU A 77 -16.38 -0.47 3.95
CA LEU A 77 -17.26 -1.01 2.93
C LEU A 77 -18.49 -0.10 2.82
N TRP A 78 -18.90 0.21 1.59
CA TRP A 78 -20.10 0.99 1.31
C TRP A 78 -21.20 0.08 0.77
N ALA A 79 -22.41 0.18 1.33
CA ALA A 79 -23.62 -0.46 0.79
C ALA A 79 -24.70 0.62 0.64
N GLY A 80 -24.79 1.18 -0.57
CA GLY A 80 -25.52 2.43 -0.81
C GLY A 80 -24.91 3.57 0.00
N GLU A 81 -25.74 4.27 0.76
CA GLU A 81 -25.32 5.39 1.63
C GLU A 81 -24.71 4.90 2.96
N LYS A 82 -24.82 3.61 3.28
CA LYS A 82 -24.34 3.07 4.56
C LYS A 82 -22.86 2.70 4.49
N LYS A 83 -22.11 3.15 5.49
CA LYS A 83 -20.67 2.92 5.65
C LYS A 83 -20.39 1.96 6.80
N TYR A 84 -19.72 0.84 6.52
CA TYR A 84 -19.36 -0.18 7.49
C TYR A 84 -17.85 -0.23 7.69
N VAL A 85 -17.41 -0.21 8.95
CA VAL A 85 -15.99 -0.29 9.29
C VAL A 85 -15.55 -1.76 9.35
N ILE A 86 -14.47 -2.11 8.66
CA ILE A 86 -13.85 -3.43 8.80
C ILE A 86 -12.92 -3.41 10.02
N ARG A 87 -13.27 -4.19 11.05
CA ARG A 87 -12.54 -4.20 12.33
C ARG A 87 -11.06 -4.55 12.18
N ASP A 88 -10.73 -5.49 11.31
CA ASP A 88 -9.34 -5.89 11.07
C ASP A 88 -8.54 -4.81 10.32
N ALA A 89 -9.19 -4.06 9.43
CA ALA A 89 -8.56 -2.91 8.79
C ALA A 89 -8.20 -1.83 9.81
N LEU A 90 -9.08 -1.61 10.79
CA LEU A 90 -8.82 -0.68 11.89
C LEU A 90 -7.65 -1.14 12.78
N LYS A 91 -7.52 -2.45 13.05
CA LYS A 91 -6.36 -2.99 13.78
C LYS A 91 -5.05 -2.74 13.03
N LEU A 92 -5.03 -2.95 11.71
CA LEU A 92 -3.87 -2.69 10.87
C LEU A 92 -3.50 -1.20 10.87
N LYS A 93 -4.48 -0.32 10.67
CA LYS A 93 -4.27 1.13 10.69
C LYS A 93 -3.78 1.63 12.05
N ASN A 94 -4.28 1.06 13.15
CA ASN A 94 -3.87 1.41 14.51
C ASN A 94 -2.52 0.80 14.93
N ALA A 95 -1.94 -0.09 14.12
CA ALA A 95 -0.60 -0.63 14.38
C ALA A 95 0.52 0.37 14.09
N VAL A 96 0.19 1.50 13.44
CA VAL A 96 1.12 2.50 12.92
C VAL A 96 0.77 3.86 13.52
N SER A 97 1.76 4.62 13.96
CA SER A 97 1.56 5.95 14.56
C SER A 97 2.19 7.09 13.75
N ASN A 98 3.31 6.82 13.07
CA ASN A 98 4.14 7.88 12.48
C ASN A 98 3.97 7.97 10.95
N THR A 99 3.75 6.83 10.29
CA THR A 99 3.60 6.76 8.84
C THR A 99 2.12 6.75 8.43
N PRO A 100 1.71 7.57 7.44
CA PRO A 100 0.34 7.56 6.94
C PRO A 100 -0.03 6.23 6.28
N VAL A 101 -1.26 5.77 6.52
CA VAL A 101 -1.81 4.51 5.99
C VAL A 101 -3.02 4.80 5.11
N VAL A 102 -3.06 4.24 3.90
CA VAL A 102 -4.17 4.36 2.94
C VAL A 102 -4.64 2.99 2.45
N ASP A 103 -5.89 2.87 1.99
CA ASP A 103 -6.50 1.62 1.49
C ASP A 103 -7.00 1.71 0.03
N GLY A 104 -6.74 2.84 -0.64
CA GLY A 104 -7.17 3.08 -2.02
C GLY A 104 -8.65 3.42 -2.20
N SER A 105 -9.43 3.49 -1.11
CA SER A 105 -10.87 3.84 -1.17
C SER A 105 -11.14 5.19 -1.82
N GLY A 106 -10.23 6.17 -1.69
CA GLY A 106 -10.36 7.47 -2.36
C GLY A 106 -10.41 7.37 -3.90
N ILE A 107 -9.57 6.53 -4.50
CA ILE A 107 -9.55 6.34 -5.96
C ILE A 107 -10.77 5.52 -6.39
N LYS A 108 -11.08 4.43 -5.66
CA LYS A 108 -12.27 3.58 -5.92
C LYS A 108 -13.55 4.41 -5.91
N ASN A 109 -13.73 5.27 -4.90
CA ASN A 109 -14.92 6.11 -4.80
C ASN A 109 -15.01 7.15 -5.93
N THR A 110 -13.89 7.58 -6.48
CA THR A 110 -13.86 8.55 -7.58
C THR A 110 -14.19 7.88 -8.92
N PHE A 111 -13.74 6.65 -9.15
CA PHE A 111 -13.91 5.95 -10.44
C PHE A 111 -15.09 4.97 -10.50
N SER A 112 -15.57 4.45 -9.36
CA SER A 112 -16.58 3.37 -9.32
C SER A 112 -17.99 3.82 -8.94
N TYR A 113 -18.21 5.10 -8.63
CA TYR A 113 -19.51 5.57 -8.10
C TYR A 113 -20.68 5.53 -9.11
N PRO A 114 -20.53 5.87 -10.41
CA PRO A 114 -21.68 5.81 -11.32
C PRO A 114 -22.10 4.42 -11.84
N PRO A 115 -21.19 3.49 -12.25
CA PRO A 115 -21.63 2.34 -13.08
C PRO A 115 -22.14 1.10 -12.33
N ILE A 116 -21.85 0.92 -11.03
CA ILE A 116 -22.23 -0.33 -10.32
C ILE A 116 -23.65 -0.27 -9.75
N ILE A 117 -24.10 0.89 -9.25
CA ILE A 117 -25.44 1.03 -8.69
C ILE A 117 -26.52 0.95 -9.78
N SER A 118 -26.21 1.34 -11.03
CA SER A 118 -27.17 1.24 -12.14
C SER A 118 -27.41 -0.19 -12.63
N LEU A 119 -26.61 -1.17 -12.22
CA LEU A 119 -26.78 -2.57 -12.62
C LEU A 119 -27.77 -3.35 -11.74
N PHE A 120 -28.19 -2.78 -10.62
CA PHE A 120 -29.11 -3.41 -9.67
C PHE A 120 -30.42 -2.61 -9.47
N LYS A 121 -30.76 -1.72 -10.41
CA LYS A 121 -32.07 -1.05 -10.50
C LYS A 121 -32.86 -1.60 -11.67
#